data_AF-A0A2N9EUR9-F1
#
_entry.id   AF-A0A2N9EUR9-F1
#
_cell.length_a   1.000
_cell.length_b   1.000
_cell.length_c   1.000
_cell.angle_alpha   90.00
_cell.angle_beta   90.00
_cell.angle_gamma   90.00
#
_symmetry.space_group_name_H-M   'P 1'
#
loop_
_entity.id
_entity.type
_entity.pdbx_description
1 polymer ?
#
loop_
_entity_poly.entity_id
_entity_poly.type
_entity_poly.pdbx_seq_one_letter_code
_entity_poly.pdbx_strand_id
1 'polypeptide(L)'
;MDTDDNGRVSFDELVEYFKQCGYNWADYNFFNSLDRNQDGELDFWEVLTLYYIIKTRGVWCQSCGLCQMGLYFTCVACFDSASNTYDLCTDCYSERRYRHHHISFLDNYVLLRSKRGLPPGQPNLNQALVQHNIAPSAPLVSFYVF
;
A
#
# COMPACT_ATOMS: atom_id res chain seq x y z
N MET A 1 -12.43 -8.79 -22.33
CA MET A 1 -11.85 -7.52 -21.83
C MET A 1 -11.66 -6.67 -23.05
N ASP A 2 -10.86 -7.11 -24.01
CA ASP A 2 -11.02 -6.72 -25.43
C ASP A 2 -12.36 -7.30 -25.95
N THR A 3 -13.26 -6.44 -26.41
CA THR A 3 -14.62 -6.79 -26.88
C THR A 3 -14.82 -6.50 -28.36
N ASP A 4 -14.04 -5.58 -28.93
CA ASP A 4 -14.05 -5.27 -30.35
C ASP A 4 -13.02 -6.08 -31.17
N ASP A 5 -12.21 -6.91 -30.48
CA ASP A 5 -11.18 -7.81 -31.04
C ASP A 5 -10.07 -7.04 -31.79
N ASN A 6 -9.77 -5.82 -31.32
CA ASN A 6 -8.74 -4.97 -31.92
C ASN A 6 -7.32 -5.28 -31.38
N GLY A 7 -7.20 -6.18 -30.41
CA GLY A 7 -5.93 -6.61 -29.80
C GLY A 7 -5.41 -5.68 -28.72
N ARG A 8 -6.20 -4.67 -28.34
CA ARG A 8 -5.91 -3.66 -27.31
C ARG A 8 -7.12 -3.53 -26.40
N VAL A 9 -6.99 -2.72 -25.36
CA VAL A 9 -8.10 -2.47 -24.45
C VAL A 9 -8.27 -0.99 -24.19
N SER A 10 -9.44 -0.48 -24.56
CA SER A 10 -9.86 0.89 -24.26
C SER A 10 -10.26 1.07 -22.79
N PHE A 11 -10.38 2.31 -22.33
CA PHE A 11 -10.86 2.60 -20.98
C PHE A 11 -12.27 2.06 -20.72
N ASP A 12 -13.17 2.19 -21.70
CA ASP A 12 -14.57 1.73 -21.56
C ASP A 12 -14.64 0.21 -21.40
N GLU A 13 -13.86 -0.52 -22.19
CA GLU A 13 -13.72 -1.97 -22.09
C GLU A 13 -13.15 -2.44 -20.75
N LEU A 14 -12.15 -1.71 -20.22
CA LEU A 14 -11.64 -1.95 -18.87
C LEU A 14 -12.74 -1.74 -17.81
N VAL A 15 -13.50 -0.63 -17.91
CA VAL A 15 -14.60 -0.31 -16.98
C VAL A 15 -15.66 -1.40 -17.00
N GLU A 16 -16.06 -1.87 -18.18
CA GLU A 16 -17.02 -2.96 -18.32
C GLU A 16 -16.51 -4.27 -17.73
N TYR A 17 -15.25 -4.63 -18.02
CA TYR A 17 -14.61 -5.80 -17.43
C TYR A 17 -14.57 -5.73 -15.90
N PHE A 18 -14.26 -4.56 -15.33
CA PHE A 18 -14.24 -4.35 -13.89
C PHE A 18 -15.62 -4.54 -13.28
N LYS A 19 -16.66 -3.96 -13.89
CA LYS A 19 -18.06 -4.16 -13.46
C LYS A 19 -18.45 -5.64 -13.46
N GLN A 20 -18.11 -6.38 -14.53
CA GLN A 20 -18.37 -7.82 -14.61
C GLN A 20 -17.65 -8.63 -13.53
N CYS A 21 -16.47 -8.18 -13.12
CA CYS A 21 -15.70 -8.79 -12.04
C CYS A 21 -16.11 -8.32 -10.63
N GLY A 22 -17.13 -7.46 -10.50
CA GLY A 22 -17.58 -6.89 -9.22
C GLY A 22 -16.71 -5.76 -8.67
N TYR A 23 -15.84 -5.18 -9.51
CA TYR A 23 -15.01 -4.04 -9.18
C TYR A 23 -15.72 -2.73 -9.57
N ASN A 24 -15.89 -1.82 -8.62
CA ASN A 24 -16.59 -0.53 -8.83
C ASN A 24 -15.64 0.68 -8.86
N TRP A 25 -14.36 0.48 -9.12
CA TRP A 25 -13.31 1.48 -8.89
C TRP A 25 -12.46 1.79 -10.12
N ALA A 26 -12.95 1.49 -11.33
CA ALA A 26 -12.23 1.83 -12.56
C ALA A 26 -12.03 3.36 -12.61
N ASP A 27 -10.78 3.77 -12.45
CA ASP A 27 -10.34 5.16 -12.39
C ASP A 27 -9.50 5.48 -13.62
N TYR A 28 -9.76 6.64 -14.24
CA TYR A 28 -9.07 7.02 -15.46
C TYR A 28 -7.58 7.33 -15.23
N ASN A 29 -7.23 7.87 -14.06
CA ASN A 29 -5.81 8.10 -13.75
C ASN A 29 -5.07 6.76 -13.57
N PHE A 30 -5.75 5.77 -12.99
CA PHE A 30 -5.21 4.41 -12.93
C PHE A 30 -5.00 3.81 -14.32
N PHE A 31 -5.98 3.93 -15.22
CA PHE A 31 -5.82 3.52 -16.63
C PHE A 31 -4.60 4.20 -17.27
N ASN A 32 -4.51 5.53 -17.16
CA ASN A 32 -3.42 6.31 -17.73
C ASN A 32 -2.04 5.99 -17.08
N SER A 33 -2.02 5.43 -15.87
CA SER A 33 -0.79 4.95 -15.24
C SER A 33 -0.32 3.59 -15.77
N LEU A 34 -1.23 2.82 -16.37
CA LEU A 34 -0.94 1.56 -17.04
C LEU A 34 -0.49 1.78 -18.49
N ASP A 35 -1.13 2.73 -19.18
CA ASP A 35 -0.78 3.18 -20.53
C ASP A 35 0.59 3.88 -20.52
N ARG A 36 1.65 3.09 -20.74
CA ARG A 36 3.04 3.54 -20.69
C ARG A 36 3.49 4.17 -21.99
N ASN A 37 2.95 3.67 -23.10
CA ASN A 37 3.30 4.17 -24.42
C ASN A 37 2.48 5.43 -24.79
N GLN A 38 1.45 5.75 -23.99
CA GLN A 38 0.55 6.91 -24.13
C GLN A 38 -0.23 6.91 -25.44
N ASP A 39 -0.59 5.73 -25.94
CA ASP A 39 -1.38 5.57 -27.16
C ASP A 39 -2.90 5.58 -26.92
N GLY A 40 -3.31 5.66 -25.65
CA GLY A 40 -4.71 5.76 -25.24
C GLY A 40 -5.42 4.42 -25.07
N GLU A 41 -4.72 3.31 -25.33
CA GLU A 41 -5.22 1.95 -25.17
C GLU A 41 -4.19 1.10 -24.42
N LEU A 42 -4.61 -0.03 -23.84
CA LEU A 42 -3.68 -0.94 -23.19
C LEU A 42 -3.30 -2.07 -24.14
N ASP A 43 -2.00 -2.18 -24.43
CA ASP A 43 -1.44 -3.32 -25.14
C ASP A 43 -1.28 -4.56 -24.21
N PHE A 44 -0.82 -5.68 -24.77
CA PHE A 44 -0.63 -6.93 -24.03
C PHE A 44 0.22 -6.77 -22.75
N TRP A 45 1.31 -6.00 -22.79
CA TRP A 45 2.21 -5.85 -21.65
C TRP A 45 1.60 -4.98 -20.56
N GLU A 46 0.81 -3.99 -20.95
CA GLU A 46 0.09 -3.09 -20.05
C GLU A 46 -1.08 -3.84 -19.38
N VAL A 47 -1.82 -4.67 -20.13
CA VAL A 47 -2.84 -5.59 -19.59
C VAL A 47 -2.23 -6.66 -18.69
N LEU A 48 -1.06 -7.21 -19.02
CA LEU A 48 -0.36 -8.16 -18.14
C LEU A 48 0.04 -7.51 -16.81
N THR A 49 0.45 -6.24 -16.85
CA THR A 49 0.76 -5.44 -15.67
C THR A 49 -0.48 -5.27 -14.80
N LEU A 50 -1.62 -4.90 -15.40
CA LEU A 50 -2.91 -4.87 -14.72
C LEU A 50 -3.26 -6.22 -14.07
N TYR A 51 -3.09 -7.33 -14.80
CA TYR A 51 -3.39 -8.66 -14.27
C TYR A 51 -2.53 -8.98 -13.04
N TYR A 52 -1.23 -8.67 -13.09
CA TYR A 52 -0.34 -8.82 -11.94
C TYR A 52 -0.83 -8.00 -10.74
N ILE A 53 -1.24 -6.75 -10.96
CA ILE A 53 -1.80 -5.90 -9.92
C ILE A 53 -3.05 -6.52 -9.32
N ILE A 54 -4.06 -6.87 -10.13
CA ILE A 54 -5.34 -7.39 -9.62
C ILE A 54 -5.10 -8.67 -8.82
N LYS A 55 -4.20 -9.55 -9.28
CA LYS A 55 -3.96 -10.84 -8.62
C LYS A 55 -3.04 -10.77 -7.41
N THR A 56 -2.14 -9.80 -7.32
CA THR A 56 -1.11 -9.76 -6.26
C THR A 56 -1.22 -8.56 -5.34
N ARG A 57 -1.85 -7.46 -5.80
CA ARG A 57 -1.90 -6.15 -5.15
C ARG A 57 -3.33 -5.69 -4.88
N GLY A 58 -4.27 -6.61 -4.65
CA GLY A 58 -5.64 -6.32 -4.19
C GLY A 58 -5.68 -5.73 -2.78
N VAL A 59 -4.88 -4.70 -2.55
CA VAL A 59 -4.71 -3.98 -1.29
C VAL A 59 -5.58 -2.75 -1.36
N TRP A 60 -6.46 -2.63 -0.37
CA TRP A 60 -7.43 -1.56 -0.30
C TRP A 60 -7.17 -0.75 0.94
N CYS A 61 -7.20 0.57 0.80
CA CYS A 61 -7.11 1.42 1.97
C CYS A 61 -8.35 1.17 2.86
N GLN A 62 -8.13 0.72 4.08
CA GLN A 62 -9.22 0.42 5.03
C GLN A 62 -9.92 1.67 5.59
N SER A 63 -9.51 2.86 5.16
CA SER A 63 -10.17 4.12 5.50
C SER A 63 -10.99 4.67 4.35
N CYS A 64 -10.37 4.94 3.19
CA CYS A 64 -11.06 5.56 2.05
C CYS A 64 -11.54 4.55 0.99
N GLY A 65 -11.18 3.27 1.09
CA GLY A 65 -11.58 2.24 0.15
C GLY A 65 -10.91 2.33 -1.23
N LEU A 66 -9.92 3.19 -1.43
CA LEU A 66 -9.18 3.27 -2.69
C LEU A 66 -8.22 2.09 -2.84
N CYS A 67 -8.09 1.57 -4.06
CA CYS A 67 -7.12 0.52 -4.41
C CYS A 67 -5.69 1.08 -4.40
N GLN A 68 -4.75 0.33 -3.82
CA GLN A 68 -3.37 0.77 -3.62
C GLN A 68 -2.43 0.22 -4.68
N MET A 69 -2.03 1.10 -5.59
CA MET A 69 -1.20 0.75 -6.75
C MET A 69 0.30 0.93 -6.53
N GLY A 70 0.66 1.79 -5.59
CA GLY A 70 2.04 2.22 -5.33
C GLY A 70 2.47 2.01 -3.88
N LEU A 71 2.96 3.07 -3.25
CA LEU A 71 3.35 3.06 -1.85
C LEU A 71 2.11 3.04 -0.96
N TYR A 72 2.07 2.12 -0.02
CA TYR A 72 1.03 2.03 1.00
C TYR A 72 1.62 1.57 2.32
N PHE A 73 0.92 1.84 3.41
CA PHE A 73 1.33 1.48 4.76
C PHE A 73 0.50 0.33 5.30
N THR A 74 1.17 -0.67 5.86
CA THR A 74 0.55 -1.86 6.42
C THR A 74 0.81 -1.92 7.92
N CYS A 75 -0.22 -2.19 8.71
CA CYS A 75 -0.06 -2.50 10.13
C CYS A 75 0.72 -3.81 10.31
N VAL A 76 1.85 -3.74 11.01
CA VAL A 76 2.73 -4.90 11.23
C VAL A 76 2.04 -6.02 12.02
N ALA A 77 1.33 -5.65 13.08
CA ALA A 77 0.64 -6.64 13.93
C ALA A 77 -0.48 -7.37 13.17
N CYS A 78 -1.26 -6.66 12.34
CA CYS A 78 -2.26 -7.29 11.48
C CYS A 78 -1.59 -8.18 10.42
N PHE A 79 -0.53 -7.70 9.79
CA PHE A 79 0.22 -8.48 8.80
C PHE A 79 0.72 -9.83 9.36
N ASP A 80 1.31 -9.85 10.55
CA ASP A 80 1.85 -11.08 11.13
C ASP A 80 0.74 -12.01 11.68
N SER A 81 -0.49 -11.51 11.88
CA SER A 81 -1.62 -12.29 12.43
C SER A 81 -2.32 -13.22 11.42
N ALA A 82 -1.90 -13.22 10.15
CA ALA A 82 -2.33 -14.08 9.04
C ALA A 82 -3.83 -14.09 8.67
N SER A 83 -4.70 -13.44 9.43
CA SER A 83 -6.16 -13.47 9.20
C SER A 83 -6.65 -12.32 8.32
N ASN A 84 -6.05 -11.13 8.41
CA ASN A 84 -6.28 -9.98 7.53
C ASN A 84 -5.20 -8.91 7.75
N THR A 85 -4.83 -8.20 6.69
CA THR A 85 -3.99 -7.01 6.77
C THR A 85 -4.82 -5.76 7.07
N TYR A 86 -4.19 -4.72 7.60
CA TYR A 86 -4.79 -3.39 7.72
C TYR A 86 -3.90 -2.39 6.99
N ASP A 87 -4.35 -2.00 5.79
CA ASP A 87 -3.56 -1.22 4.84
C ASP A 87 -4.15 0.17 4.65
N LEU A 88 -3.28 1.15 4.44
CA LEU A 88 -3.63 2.56 4.29
C LEU A 88 -2.88 3.17 3.11
N CYS A 89 -3.56 4.03 2.34
CA CYS A 89 -2.89 4.90 1.38
C CYS A 89 -1.99 5.93 2.10
N THR A 90 -1.08 6.54 1.34
CA THR A 90 -0.21 7.62 1.81
C THR A 90 -0.97 8.77 2.47
N ASP A 91 -2.11 9.14 1.89
CA ASP A 91 -2.87 10.31 2.35
C ASP A 91 -3.59 9.99 3.67
N CYS A 92 -4.28 8.85 3.75
CA CYS A 92 -4.96 8.45 4.99
C CYS A 92 -3.96 8.20 6.12
N TYR A 93 -2.78 7.66 5.82
CA TYR A 93 -1.72 7.47 6.81
C TYR A 93 -1.16 8.82 7.30
N SER A 94 -0.72 9.69 6.39
CA SER A 94 -0.08 10.97 6.73
C SER A 94 -1.02 11.94 7.46
N GLU A 95 -2.30 11.97 7.08
CA GLU A 95 -3.33 12.79 7.71
C GLU A 95 -3.98 12.13 8.94
N ARG A 96 -3.57 10.89 9.28
CA ARG A 96 -4.16 10.09 10.37
C ARG A 96 -5.68 9.91 10.24
N ARG A 97 -6.19 9.85 9.00
CA ARG A 97 -7.60 9.58 8.72
C ARG A 97 -7.88 8.08 8.81
N TYR A 98 -7.79 7.48 9.98
CA TYR A 98 -8.16 6.08 10.21
C TYR A 98 -8.41 5.82 11.70
N ARG A 99 -9.19 4.77 12.01
CA ARG A 99 -9.41 4.31 13.39
C ARG A 99 -8.90 2.89 13.53
N HIS A 100 -7.68 2.77 14.03
CA HIS A 100 -7.01 1.49 14.24
C HIS A 100 -6.19 1.54 15.53
N HIS A 101 -6.19 0.45 16.29
CA HIS A 101 -5.60 0.43 17.63
C HIS A 101 -4.08 0.20 17.64
N HIS A 102 -3.52 -0.43 16.61
CA HIS A 102 -2.08 -0.55 16.47
C HIS A 102 -1.48 0.75 15.93
N ILE A 103 -0.29 1.08 16.42
CA ILE A 103 0.46 2.29 16.03
C ILE A 103 1.64 2.01 15.11
N SER A 104 2.04 0.73 14.96
CA SER A 104 3.18 0.33 14.15
C SER A 104 2.74 0.00 12.73
N PHE A 105 3.21 0.83 11.80
CA PHE A 105 2.98 0.69 10.37
C PHE A 105 4.31 0.74 9.64
N LEU A 106 4.45 -0.07 8.60
CA LEU A 106 5.57 -0.03 7.67
C LEU A 106 5.02 0.17 6.26
N ASP A 107 5.76 0.90 5.43
CA ASP A 107 5.46 0.88 4.01
C ASP A 107 5.78 -0.50 3.41
N ASN A 108 5.13 -0.80 2.29
CA ASN A 108 5.26 -2.07 1.59
C ASN A 108 6.70 -2.41 1.16
N TYR A 109 7.58 -1.43 0.91
CA TYR A 109 8.99 -1.69 0.59
C TYR A 109 9.79 -2.09 1.82
N VAL A 110 9.64 -1.38 2.93
CA VAL A 110 10.32 -1.70 4.19
C VAL A 110 9.82 -3.04 4.72
N LEU A 111 8.51 -3.28 4.65
CA LEU A 111 7.92 -4.56 5.05
C LEU A 111 8.50 -5.72 4.23
N LEU A 112 8.56 -5.60 2.90
CA LEU A 112 9.16 -6.62 2.04
C LEU A 112 10.65 -6.84 2.37
N ARG A 113 11.42 -5.76 2.57
CA ARG A 113 12.84 -5.84 2.95
C ARG A 113 13.05 -6.51 4.30
N SER A 114 12.12 -6.33 5.24
CA SER A 114 12.19 -6.98 6.56
C SER A 114 12.12 -8.51 6.48
N LYS A 115 11.51 -9.06 5.42
CA LYS A 115 11.40 -10.50 5.18
C LYS A 115 12.63 -11.11 4.49
N ARG A 116 13.62 -10.29 4.09
CA ARG A 116 14.88 -10.77 3.47
C ARG A 116 15.75 -11.61 4.42
N GLY A 117 15.44 -11.62 5.71
CA GLY A 117 16.31 -12.14 6.76
C GLY A 117 17.48 -11.19 7.03
N LEU A 118 18.05 -11.24 8.23
CA LEU A 118 19.26 -10.47 8.52
C LEU A 118 20.47 -11.16 7.88
N PRO A 119 21.34 -10.44 7.17
CA PRO A 119 22.71 -10.90 6.94
C PRO A 119 23.36 -11.20 8.31
N PRO A 120 24.23 -12.21 8.43
CA PRO A 120 24.94 -12.46 9.67
C PRO A 120 25.63 -11.18 10.15
N GLY A 121 25.23 -10.65 11.32
CA GLY A 121 25.90 -9.53 11.99
C GLY A 121 25.35 -8.11 11.75
N GLN A 122 24.19 -7.91 11.10
CA GLN A 122 23.56 -6.58 11.02
C GLN A 122 22.38 -6.39 12.01
N PRO A 123 22.18 -5.16 12.53
CA PRO A 123 21.09 -4.86 13.46
C PRO A 123 19.72 -4.90 12.77
N ASN A 124 18.71 -5.35 13.51
CA ASN A 124 17.34 -5.45 13.02
C ASN A 124 16.74 -4.05 12.81
N LEU A 125 16.59 -3.64 11.54
CA LEU A 125 16.02 -2.33 11.19
C LEU A 125 14.58 -2.14 11.68
N ASN A 126 13.83 -3.22 11.95
CA ASN A 126 12.50 -3.14 12.57
C ASN A 126 12.57 -2.59 14.00
N GLN A 127 13.71 -2.70 14.69
CA GLN A 127 13.91 -2.11 16.03
C GLN A 127 14.21 -0.60 15.96
N ALA A 128 14.83 -0.12 14.88
CA ALA A 128 15.17 1.29 14.72
C ALA A 128 13.92 2.18 14.48
N LEU A 129 12.89 1.64 13.84
CA LEU A 129 11.64 2.36 13.56
C LEU A 129 10.72 2.46 14.80
N VAL A 130 10.89 1.57 15.79
CA VAL A 130 10.13 1.56 17.04
C VAL A 130 10.67 2.60 18.04
N GLN A 131 11.94 2.98 17.94
CA GLN A 131 12.61 3.81 18.96
C GLN A 131 12.25 5.31 18.95
N HIS A 132 11.47 5.80 17.99
CA HIS A 132 11.16 7.24 17.90
C HIS A 132 9.98 7.73 18.76
N ASN A 133 9.38 6.90 19.62
CA ASN A 133 8.22 7.32 20.44
C ASN A 133 8.28 6.99 21.94
N ILE A 134 9.46 6.90 22.56
CA ILE A 134 9.55 6.83 24.03
C ILE A 134 10.57 7.85 24.58
N ALA A 135 10.02 8.98 25.08
CA ALA A 135 10.41 9.82 26.23
C ALA A 135 10.27 11.32 25.91
N PRO A 136 9.56 12.10 26.76
CA PRO A 136 10.09 12.54 28.05
C PRO A 136 9.05 12.29 29.18
N SER A 137 9.33 12.21 30.48
CA SER A 137 10.44 12.64 31.33
C SER A 137 10.29 11.94 32.69
N ALA A 138 11.37 11.45 33.29
CA ALA A 138 11.43 11.10 34.71
C ALA A 138 11.43 12.38 35.59
N PRO A 139 10.99 12.32 36.86
CA PRO A 139 10.62 13.49 37.64
C PRO A 139 11.83 14.27 38.18
N LEU A 140 11.54 15.54 38.47
CA LEU A 140 12.42 16.60 38.96
C LEU A 140 13.28 16.17 40.15
N VAL A 141 14.60 16.35 40.03
CA VAL A 141 15.50 16.42 41.18
C VAL A 141 15.76 17.89 41.49
N SER A 142 15.44 18.26 42.73
CA SER A 142 15.45 19.59 43.31
C SER A 142 16.82 20.28 43.25
N PHE A 143 16.78 21.60 43.07
CA PHE A 143 17.92 22.52 43.05
C PHE A 143 18.63 22.65 44.42
N TYR A 144 19.87 23.15 44.31
CA TYR A 144 20.91 23.41 45.31
C TYR A 144 20.52 24.20 46.57
N VAL A 145 21.20 23.81 47.66
CA VAL A 145 21.91 24.62 48.67
C VAL A 145 21.75 26.15 48.59
N PHE A 146 21.09 26.76 49.59
CA PHE A 146 21.69 27.51 50.70
C PHE A 146 20.68 27.58 51.86
#